data_AF-A0A9D2D5K5-F1
#
_entry.id   AF-A0A9D2D5K5-F1
#
_cell.length_a   1.000
_cell.length_b   1.000
_cell.length_c   1.000
_cell.angle_alpha   90.00
_cell.angle_beta   90.00
_cell.angle_gamma   90.00
#
_symmetry.space_group_name_H-M   'P 1'
#
loop_
_entity.id
_entity.type
_entity.pdbx_description
1 polymer ?
#
loop_
_entity_poly.entity_id
_entity_poly.type
_entity_poly.pdbx_seq_one_letter_code
_entity_poly.pdbx_strand_id
1 'polypeptide(L)'
;MNTKMAGCLLAPSFWEQLADGTATPASVALLCIVAAAALAAVVMLILLLIPFRLTLHMGDGRVLKERHFGMQGVELHEPAPRDGYEFKGWFEDEALTKPVKKIFRMPMRGAVLYAGWEPKQEEALFEEAKAAVADTLAALPAADEKPNAAEGEELPPAPQDTAEEGSALPGQATPPVEEIPAEEEAPVREEIPAAENAAPEEPAEEEPAEDAQEEAAEGDEIEGALVTPVTGGKVFVQYRRSYTARLIQSEEKTKDLFNAIRSEMLSYIGVKERVSWNYLSFNVGRKQFAKLNANAKSLIVYFALDPAEVDAKYNFRDVSEKKRYSAVPVRYKITGSRSFQYALGLLEQTAAKFGLDFRRRDEKLDIPYEERDALIRRGLIKVYARRDTGETVTEQQLEQMIAEGAKVEKLSAFTVTDSVNVNEADVLINDATAKQLIALAETKDARVAPGRRTYVNLDTISANFAEGDTVDLASLKEKGLIDKKASACKILARGTLDKSLTVEATDFSLPAVKMIALTGGKVVRIRRDQG
;
A
#
# COMPACT_ATOMS: atom_id res chain seq x y z
N MET A 1 54.74 -48.46 -9.36
CA MET A 1 55.77 -47.43 -9.68
C MET A 1 55.14 -46.46 -10.66
N ASN A 2 55.44 -45.16 -10.58
CA ASN A 2 54.55 -44.13 -11.12
C ASN A 2 54.71 -43.92 -12.64
N THR A 3 53.59 -43.89 -13.35
CA THR A 3 53.45 -43.21 -14.63
C THR A 3 53.48 -41.69 -14.39
N LYS A 4 54.41 -40.98 -15.04
CA LYS A 4 54.35 -39.51 -15.14
C LYS A 4 53.55 -39.13 -16.38
N MET A 5 52.64 -38.17 -16.24
CA MET A 5 51.85 -37.62 -17.35
C MET A 5 52.73 -36.75 -18.27
N ALA A 6 52.35 -36.68 -19.55
CA ALA A 6 52.88 -35.68 -20.47
C ALA A 6 52.24 -34.31 -20.20
N GLY A 7 53.03 -33.24 -20.25
CA GLY A 7 52.54 -31.87 -20.12
C GLY A 7 52.08 -31.31 -21.46
N CYS A 8 50.85 -30.79 -21.52
CA CYS A 8 50.41 -29.95 -22.64
C CYS A 8 50.91 -28.52 -22.41
N LEU A 9 51.63 -27.97 -23.39
CA LEU A 9 52.02 -26.56 -23.39
C LEU A 9 50.83 -25.71 -23.85
N LEU A 10 50.39 -24.79 -22.99
CA LEU A 10 49.47 -23.71 -23.37
C LEU A 10 50.26 -22.64 -24.15
N ALA A 11 49.61 -22.00 -25.12
CA ALA A 11 50.22 -20.89 -25.85
C ALA A 11 50.37 -19.66 -24.92
N PRO A 12 51.47 -18.89 -25.03
CA PRO A 12 51.67 -17.69 -24.21
C PRO A 12 50.59 -16.65 -24.52
N SER A 13 50.15 -15.93 -23.49
CA SER A 13 49.14 -14.89 -23.61
C SER A 13 49.63 -13.73 -24.48
N PHE A 14 48.69 -12.95 -25.03
CA PHE A 14 49.02 -11.76 -25.83
C PHE A 14 49.89 -10.76 -25.04
N TRP A 15 49.71 -10.65 -23.72
CA TRP A 15 50.50 -9.74 -22.88
C TRP A 15 51.94 -10.21 -22.70
N GLU A 16 52.18 -11.52 -22.59
CA GLU A 16 53.54 -12.10 -22.61
C GLU A 16 54.19 -11.88 -23.99
N GLN A 17 53.47 -12.14 -25.08
CA GLN A 17 53.96 -11.87 -26.44
C GLN A 17 54.30 -10.39 -26.68
N LEU A 18 53.55 -9.47 -26.07
CA LEU A 18 53.80 -8.03 -26.13
C LEU A 18 55.05 -7.64 -25.31
N ALA A 19 55.23 -8.22 -24.12
CA ALA A 19 56.39 -7.98 -23.26
C ALA A 19 57.69 -8.55 -23.85
N ASP A 20 57.65 -9.74 -24.43
CA ASP A 20 58.78 -10.41 -25.07
C ASP A 20 59.09 -9.88 -26.49
N GLY A 21 58.34 -8.89 -26.98
CA GLY A 21 58.51 -8.29 -28.30
C GLY A 21 58.19 -9.22 -29.49
N THR A 22 57.48 -10.32 -29.24
CA THR A 22 57.10 -11.34 -30.25
C THR A 22 55.71 -11.12 -30.84
N ALA A 23 54.92 -10.19 -30.29
CA ALA A 23 53.59 -9.83 -30.79
C ALA A 23 53.62 -9.33 -32.25
N THR A 24 52.76 -9.91 -33.09
CA THR A 24 52.67 -9.54 -34.51
C THR A 24 52.22 -8.08 -34.70
N PRO A 25 52.66 -7.39 -35.77
CA PRO A 25 52.21 -6.01 -36.05
C PRO A 25 50.69 -5.91 -36.24
N ALA A 26 50.04 -6.98 -36.70
CA ALA A 26 48.58 -7.05 -36.86
C ALA A 26 47.84 -7.06 -35.51
N SER A 27 48.32 -7.82 -34.51
CA SER A 27 47.70 -7.87 -33.18
C SER A 27 47.95 -6.59 -32.37
N VAL A 28 49.11 -5.94 -32.54
CA VAL A 28 49.36 -4.60 -31.99
C VAL A 28 48.43 -3.55 -32.62
N ALA A 29 48.29 -3.55 -33.95
CA ALA A 29 47.38 -2.63 -34.64
C ALA A 29 45.91 -2.81 -34.21
N LEU A 30 45.47 -4.06 -34.01
CA LEU A 30 44.13 -4.37 -33.49
C LEU A 30 43.91 -3.78 -32.09
N LEU A 31 44.90 -3.92 -31.18
CA LEU A 31 44.84 -3.31 -29.85
C LEU A 31 44.75 -1.78 -29.92
N CYS A 32 45.52 -1.12 -30.79
CA CYS A 32 45.45 0.32 -30.99
C CYS A 32 44.06 0.78 -31.48
N ILE A 33 43.41 0.02 -32.38
CA ILE A 33 42.06 0.32 -32.86
C ILE A 33 41.02 0.15 -31.73
N VAL A 34 41.10 -0.93 -30.94
CA VAL A 34 40.21 -1.15 -29.79
C VAL A 34 40.41 -0.08 -28.71
N ALA A 35 41.65 0.31 -28.43
CA ALA A 35 41.96 1.39 -27.50
C ALA A 35 41.42 2.76 -27.98
N ALA A 36 41.52 3.07 -29.27
CA ALA A 36 40.95 4.28 -29.85
C ALA A 36 39.41 4.28 -29.80
N ALA A 37 38.76 3.14 -30.07
CA ALA A 37 37.31 2.98 -29.95
C ALA A 37 36.84 3.12 -28.50
N ALA A 38 37.57 2.55 -27.53
CA ALA A 38 37.30 2.73 -26.10
C ALA A 38 37.45 4.20 -25.68
N LEU A 39 38.51 4.90 -26.13
CA LEU A 39 38.69 6.33 -25.88
C LEU A 39 37.53 7.18 -26.45
N ALA A 40 37.08 6.87 -27.67
CA ALA A 40 35.93 7.54 -28.28
C ALA A 40 34.63 7.29 -27.49
N ALA A 41 34.41 6.06 -27.02
CA ALA A 41 33.26 5.72 -26.16
C ALA A 41 33.32 6.43 -24.79
N VAL A 42 34.50 6.53 -24.16
CA VAL A 42 34.69 7.28 -22.92
C VAL A 42 34.45 8.78 -23.13
N VAL A 43 34.95 9.36 -24.23
CA VAL A 43 34.67 10.77 -24.58
C VAL A 43 33.17 10.99 -24.85
N MET A 44 32.49 10.08 -25.53
CA MET A 44 31.04 10.14 -25.73
C MET A 44 30.27 10.05 -24.40
N LEU A 45 30.68 9.15 -23.49
CA LEU A 45 30.09 9.02 -22.17
C LEU A 45 30.30 10.29 -21.32
N ILE A 46 31.50 10.87 -21.35
CA ILE A 46 31.78 12.16 -20.70
C ILE A 46 30.88 13.27 -21.28
N LEU A 47 30.71 13.33 -22.60
CA LEU A 47 29.82 14.32 -23.24
C LEU A 47 28.34 14.13 -22.89
N LEU A 48 27.89 12.90 -22.61
CA LEU A 48 26.53 12.62 -22.10
C LEU A 48 26.37 13.00 -20.62
N LEU A 49 27.43 12.93 -19.82
CA LEU A 49 27.45 13.24 -18.39
C LEU A 49 27.62 14.73 -18.06
N ILE A 50 27.89 15.60 -19.04
CA ILE A 50 27.94 17.05 -18.83
C ILE A 50 26.51 17.59 -18.57
N PRO A 51 26.24 18.23 -17.42
CA PRO A 51 24.92 18.78 -17.12
C PRO A 51 24.69 20.12 -17.83
N PHE A 52 23.68 20.19 -18.67
CA PHE A 52 23.21 21.43 -19.27
C PHE A 52 22.20 22.13 -18.35
N ARG A 53 22.12 23.46 -18.44
CA ARG A 53 21.17 24.28 -17.67
C ARG A 53 20.16 24.92 -18.62
N LEU A 54 18.88 24.76 -18.31
CA LEU A 54 17.77 25.44 -18.98
C LEU A 54 17.21 26.47 -18.00
N THR A 55 16.99 27.71 -18.45
CA THR A 55 16.43 28.78 -17.61
C THR A 55 15.16 29.34 -18.22
N LEU A 56 14.02 29.09 -17.57
CA LEU A 56 12.69 29.47 -18.03
C LEU A 56 12.24 30.73 -17.30
N HIS A 57 12.05 31.83 -18.03
CA HIS A 57 11.59 33.12 -17.53
C HIS A 57 10.06 33.21 -17.66
N MET A 58 9.37 33.26 -16.52
CA MET A 58 7.90 33.17 -16.43
C MET A 58 7.16 34.50 -16.67
N GLY A 59 7.88 35.58 -16.97
CA GLY A 59 7.36 36.96 -17.00
C GLY A 59 7.45 37.68 -15.65
N ASP A 60 6.91 37.10 -14.58
CA ASP A 60 6.82 37.75 -13.25
C ASP A 60 8.11 37.71 -12.41
N GLY A 61 9.28 37.88 -13.04
CA GLY A 61 10.60 37.78 -12.39
C GLY A 61 10.96 36.37 -11.86
N ARG A 62 10.00 35.44 -11.83
CA ARG A 62 10.23 34.02 -11.50
C ARG A 62 11.03 33.36 -12.63
N VAL A 63 12.17 32.77 -12.27
CA VAL A 63 13.05 32.03 -13.18
C VAL A 63 13.21 30.60 -12.68
N LEU A 64 12.65 29.63 -13.40
CA LEU A 64 12.88 28.21 -13.12
C LEU A 64 14.21 27.77 -13.76
N LYS A 65 15.03 27.02 -13.01
CA LYS A 65 16.38 26.62 -13.43
C LYS A 65 16.53 25.11 -13.39
N GLU A 66 16.35 24.47 -14.55
CA GLU A 66 16.38 23.03 -14.69
C GLU A 66 17.78 22.54 -15.08
N ARG A 67 18.10 21.29 -14.71
CA ARG A 67 19.33 20.61 -15.12
C ARG A 67 18.96 19.39 -15.94
N HIS A 68 19.43 19.37 -17.19
CA HIS A 68 19.15 18.32 -18.18
C HIS A 68 20.46 17.66 -18.63
N PHE A 69 20.40 16.40 -19.04
CA PHE A 69 21.56 15.58 -19.40
C PHE A 69 21.40 15.00 -20.81
N GLY A 70 22.51 14.90 -21.56
CA GLY A 70 22.53 14.35 -22.92
C GLY A 70 21.76 15.18 -23.97
N MET A 71 21.48 14.56 -25.12
CA MET A 71 20.81 15.18 -26.28
C MET A 71 19.32 14.79 -26.41
N GLN A 72 18.63 14.63 -25.27
CA GLN A 72 17.18 14.40 -25.30
C GLN A 72 16.42 15.70 -25.61
N GLY A 73 15.25 15.58 -26.25
CA GLY A 73 14.34 16.71 -26.44
C GLY A 73 13.55 16.94 -25.15
N VAL A 74 13.56 18.17 -24.64
CA VAL A 74 12.82 18.55 -23.44
C VAL A 74 11.39 18.88 -23.84
N GLU A 75 10.41 18.21 -23.24
CA GLU A 75 9.00 18.58 -23.37
C GLU A 75 8.69 19.77 -22.46
N LEU A 76 8.48 20.93 -23.07
CA LEU A 76 8.21 22.15 -22.34
C LEU A 76 6.76 22.13 -21.83
N HIS A 77 6.63 22.02 -20.51
CA HIS A 77 5.33 22.05 -19.84
C HIS A 77 4.78 23.48 -19.79
N GLU A 78 3.46 23.58 -19.67
CA GLU A 78 2.76 24.85 -19.53
C GLU A 78 2.91 25.35 -18.07
N PRO A 79 3.24 26.63 -17.84
CA PRO A 79 3.40 27.16 -16.50
C PRO A 79 2.07 27.25 -15.76
N ALA A 80 2.11 27.38 -14.43
CA ALA A 80 0.91 27.56 -13.62
C ALA A 80 0.07 28.76 -14.12
N PRO A 81 -1.27 28.63 -14.22
CA PRO A 81 -2.12 29.65 -14.82
C PRO A 81 -2.04 30.98 -14.06
N ARG A 82 -2.20 32.08 -14.81
CA ARG A 82 -2.09 33.45 -14.32
C ARG A 82 -3.45 34.13 -14.40
N ASP A 83 -3.92 34.68 -13.29
CA ASP A 83 -5.19 35.40 -13.25
C ASP A 83 -5.22 36.53 -14.29
N GLY A 84 -6.23 36.52 -15.16
CA GLY A 84 -6.41 37.47 -16.26
C GLY A 84 -5.62 37.21 -17.55
N TYR A 85 -4.74 36.19 -17.62
CA TYR A 85 -3.85 35.97 -18.77
C TYR A 85 -3.82 34.52 -19.26
N GLU A 86 -3.91 34.33 -20.58
CA GLU A 86 -3.79 33.05 -21.27
C GLU A 86 -2.34 32.81 -21.74
N PHE A 87 -1.85 31.58 -21.63
CA PHE A 87 -0.48 31.22 -21.97
C PHE A 87 -0.34 30.89 -23.47
N LYS A 88 0.50 31.65 -24.19
CA LYS A 88 0.65 31.54 -25.65
C LYS A 88 1.77 30.61 -26.10
N GLY A 89 2.65 30.20 -25.19
CA GLY A 89 3.78 29.32 -25.47
C GLY A 89 5.14 29.88 -25.02
N TRP A 90 6.18 29.11 -25.33
CA TRP A 90 7.58 29.44 -25.02
C TRP A 90 8.30 30.07 -26.22
N PHE A 91 9.20 31.02 -25.96
CA PHE A 91 9.93 31.78 -26.97
C PHE A 91 11.43 31.85 -26.67
N GLU A 92 12.27 31.94 -27.70
CA GLU A 92 13.74 32.05 -27.54
C GLU A 92 14.23 33.48 -27.23
N ASP A 93 13.41 34.50 -27.52
CA ASP A 93 13.73 35.92 -27.30
C ASP A 93 12.76 36.54 -26.28
N GLU A 94 13.27 37.48 -25.49
CA GLU A 94 12.47 38.32 -24.58
C GLU A 94 11.41 39.17 -25.32
N ALA A 95 11.66 39.48 -26.60
CA ALA A 95 10.71 40.17 -27.49
C ALA A 95 9.59 39.24 -28.04
N LEU A 96 9.53 37.98 -27.62
CA LEU A 96 8.54 36.96 -28.02
C LEU A 96 8.47 36.75 -29.55
N THR A 97 9.58 36.93 -30.25
CA THR A 97 9.66 36.89 -31.73
C THR A 97 9.89 35.51 -32.34
N LYS A 98 10.48 34.56 -31.61
CA LYS A 98 10.75 33.19 -32.08
C LYS A 98 10.01 32.15 -31.22
N PRO A 99 8.86 31.61 -31.65
CA PRO A 99 8.12 30.60 -30.89
C PRO A 99 8.79 29.23 -30.96
N VAL A 100 8.84 28.55 -29.82
CA VAL A 100 9.43 27.22 -29.64
C VAL A 100 8.37 26.13 -29.76
N LYS A 101 8.73 25.02 -30.41
CA LYS A 101 7.85 23.83 -30.53
C LYS A 101 7.85 23.05 -29.21
N LYS A 102 6.72 22.41 -28.89
CA LYS A 102 6.47 21.66 -27.63
C LYS A 102 7.62 20.71 -27.21
N ILE A 103 8.33 20.10 -28.17
CA ILE A 103 9.60 19.41 -27.94
C ILE A 103 10.76 20.33 -28.34
N PHE A 104 11.48 20.86 -27.34
CA PHE A 104 12.67 21.69 -27.55
C PHE A 104 13.93 20.83 -27.58
N ARG A 105 14.71 20.91 -28.67
CA ARG A 105 16.01 20.23 -28.77
C ARG A 105 17.11 21.16 -28.26
N MET A 106 17.64 20.83 -27.09
CA MET A 106 18.57 21.69 -26.37
C MET A 106 19.92 21.83 -27.12
N PRO A 107 20.43 23.05 -27.36
CA PRO A 107 21.78 23.23 -27.90
C PRO A 107 22.85 22.85 -26.86
N MET A 108 24.05 22.46 -27.33
CA MET A 108 25.21 22.06 -26.49
C MET A 108 25.78 23.19 -25.58
N ARG A 109 25.13 24.35 -25.52
CA ARG A 109 25.39 25.44 -24.59
C ARG A 109 24.01 25.87 -24.08
N GLY A 110 23.85 25.91 -22.76
CA GLY A 110 22.52 26.00 -22.10
C GLY A 110 21.64 27.16 -22.59
N ALA A 111 20.34 26.93 -22.63
CA ALA A 111 19.37 27.82 -23.26
C ALA A 111 18.56 28.64 -22.24
N VAL A 112 18.09 29.81 -22.68
CA VAL A 112 17.14 30.68 -21.99
C VAL A 112 15.85 30.69 -22.81
N LEU A 113 14.69 30.55 -22.16
CA LEU A 113 13.38 30.65 -22.81
C LEU A 113 12.44 31.55 -22.01
N TYR A 114 11.49 32.18 -22.70
CA TYR A 114 10.57 33.18 -22.16
C TYR A 114 9.11 32.76 -22.37
N ALA A 115 8.26 32.93 -21.37
CA ALA A 115 6.83 32.66 -21.44
C ALA A 115 6.06 33.84 -22.08
N GLY A 116 5.28 33.57 -23.12
CA GLY A 116 4.36 34.54 -23.72
C GLY A 116 2.96 34.46 -23.10
N TRP A 117 2.37 35.62 -22.80
CA TRP A 117 1.05 35.76 -22.15
C TRP A 117 0.18 36.78 -22.90
N GLU A 118 -1.12 36.52 -23.04
CA GLU A 118 -2.09 37.48 -23.61
C GLU A 118 -3.27 37.72 -22.64
N PRO A 119 -3.79 38.96 -22.50
CA PRO A 119 -4.86 39.28 -21.56
C PRO A 119 -6.23 38.78 -22.06
N LYS A 120 -7.02 38.18 -21.16
CA LYS A 120 -8.31 37.57 -21.49
C LYS A 120 -9.42 38.63 -21.62
N GLN A 121 -10.02 38.78 -22.80
CA GLN A 121 -10.91 39.90 -23.15
C GLN A 121 -12.32 39.88 -22.50
N GLU A 122 -12.62 38.94 -21.60
CA GLU A 122 -13.95 38.81 -20.97
C GLU A 122 -14.31 39.99 -20.06
N GLU A 123 -13.34 40.65 -19.42
CA GLU A 123 -13.59 41.75 -18.48
C GLU A 123 -14.22 42.99 -19.15
N ALA A 124 -13.92 43.25 -20.42
CA ALA A 124 -14.44 44.41 -21.16
C ALA A 124 -15.97 44.33 -21.34
N LEU A 125 -16.48 43.14 -21.67
CA LEU A 125 -17.92 42.89 -21.83
C LEU A 125 -18.68 42.95 -20.48
N PHE A 126 -17.98 42.67 -19.36
CA PHE A 126 -18.60 42.64 -18.04
C PHE A 126 -18.88 44.05 -17.48
N GLU A 127 -18.01 45.03 -17.74
CA GLU A 127 -18.26 46.43 -17.35
C GLU A 127 -19.34 47.12 -18.22
N GLU A 128 -19.42 46.82 -19.53
CA GLU A 128 -20.54 47.28 -20.37
C GLU A 128 -21.88 46.72 -19.88
N ALA A 129 -21.93 45.43 -19.52
CA ALA A 129 -23.13 44.80 -18.95
C ALA A 129 -23.53 45.44 -17.59
N LYS A 130 -22.56 45.76 -16.73
CA LYS A 130 -22.76 46.50 -15.48
C LYS A 130 -23.42 47.85 -15.70
N ALA A 131 -22.96 48.62 -16.69
CA ALA A 131 -23.50 49.94 -16.99
C ALA A 131 -24.99 49.87 -17.40
N ALA A 132 -25.37 48.88 -18.22
CA ALA A 132 -26.76 48.66 -18.62
C ALA A 132 -27.68 48.24 -17.45
N VAL A 133 -27.15 47.51 -16.46
CA VAL A 133 -27.90 47.14 -15.24
C VAL A 133 -28.09 48.33 -14.29
N ALA A 134 -27.13 49.27 -14.24
CA ALA A 134 -27.27 50.48 -13.43
C ALA A 134 -28.36 51.41 -13.98
N ASP A 135 -28.39 51.64 -15.30
CA ASP A 135 -29.35 52.54 -15.96
C ASP A 135 -30.81 52.01 -15.88
N THR A 136 -30.98 50.68 -15.90
CA THR A 136 -32.30 50.04 -15.73
C THR A 136 -32.81 50.04 -14.28
N LEU A 137 -31.92 50.12 -13.27
CA LEU A 137 -32.34 50.22 -11.86
C LEU A 137 -32.88 51.62 -11.50
N ALA A 138 -32.49 52.66 -12.24
CA ALA A 138 -32.92 54.04 -12.01
C ALA A 138 -34.36 54.34 -12.50
N ALA A 139 -34.98 53.42 -13.23
CA ALA A 139 -36.24 53.65 -13.96
C ALA A 139 -37.52 53.20 -13.22
N LEU A 140 -37.44 52.71 -11.98
CA LEU A 140 -38.60 52.19 -11.22
C LEU A 140 -39.15 53.25 -10.23
N PRO A 141 -40.40 53.71 -10.38
CA PRO A 141 -41.01 54.66 -9.45
C PRO A 141 -41.47 53.99 -8.15
N ALA A 142 -41.38 54.73 -7.04
CA ALA A 142 -41.83 54.28 -5.72
C ALA A 142 -43.34 54.57 -5.49
N ALA A 143 -44.00 53.70 -4.72
CA ALA A 143 -45.33 53.91 -4.17
C ALA A 143 -45.48 53.18 -2.83
N ASP A 144 -46.17 53.80 -1.86
CA ASP A 144 -46.43 53.27 -0.52
C ASP A 144 -47.61 52.28 -0.48
N GLU A 145 -47.68 51.41 0.56
CA GLU A 145 -48.84 51.35 1.48
C GLU A 145 -48.67 50.40 2.69
N LYS A 146 -49.45 50.67 3.74
CA LYS A 146 -49.78 49.91 4.96
C LYS A 146 -51.21 50.35 5.36
N PRO A 147 -52.09 49.60 6.09
CA PRO A 147 -51.73 48.76 7.26
C PRO A 147 -52.68 47.55 7.62
N ASN A 148 -52.40 46.93 8.78
CA ASN A 148 -53.37 46.50 9.83
C ASN A 148 -53.78 45.01 10.04
N ALA A 149 -54.12 44.75 11.32
CA ALA A 149 -54.70 43.64 12.11
C ALA A 149 -55.70 42.62 11.48
N ALA A 150 -56.13 41.53 12.18
CA ALA A 150 -55.56 40.68 13.26
C ALA A 150 -56.57 39.57 13.67
N GLU A 151 -56.09 38.38 14.06
CA GLU A 151 -56.79 37.26 14.76
C GLU A 151 -55.70 36.22 15.15
N GLY A 152 -55.77 35.36 16.17
CA GLY A 152 -56.72 35.16 17.27
C GLY A 152 -56.32 33.90 18.10
N GLU A 153 -56.60 33.87 19.42
CA GLU A 153 -56.41 32.73 20.36
C GLU A 153 -54.97 32.16 20.55
N GLU A 154 -54.73 31.26 21.52
CA GLU A 154 -54.51 31.55 22.95
C GLU A 154 -53.57 30.46 23.57
N LEU A 155 -53.14 30.64 24.83
CA LEU A 155 -52.23 29.77 25.62
C LEU A 155 -53.07 28.94 26.65
N PRO A 156 -52.55 28.04 27.55
CA PRO A 156 -51.19 27.93 28.11
C PRO A 156 -50.74 26.45 28.40
N PRO A 157 -50.10 25.99 29.53
CA PRO A 157 -49.07 24.93 29.49
C PRO A 157 -49.32 23.71 30.44
N ALA A 158 -48.28 22.88 30.66
CA ALA A 158 -48.32 21.64 31.46
C ALA A 158 -48.09 21.82 32.99
N PRO A 159 -48.47 20.80 33.80
CA PRO A 159 -47.86 20.50 35.11
C PRO A 159 -47.43 19.01 35.28
N GLN A 160 -46.99 18.61 36.48
CA GLN A 160 -46.24 17.39 36.82
C GLN A 160 -46.87 16.52 37.95
N ASP A 161 -46.23 15.39 38.28
CA ASP A 161 -46.27 14.63 39.57
C ASP A 161 -47.55 13.83 39.95
N THR A 162 -47.54 12.81 40.85
CA THR A 162 -46.54 12.27 41.83
C THR A 162 -46.78 10.77 42.15
N ALA A 163 -45.72 10.03 42.54
CA ALA A 163 -45.58 8.96 43.58
C ALA A 163 -46.61 7.78 43.71
N GLU A 164 -46.43 6.70 44.50
CA GLU A 164 -45.36 6.14 45.39
C GLU A 164 -44.96 4.72 44.85
N GLU A 165 -44.31 3.72 45.49
CA GLU A 165 -43.61 3.37 46.76
C GLU A 165 -42.72 2.11 46.41
N GLY A 166 -41.76 1.54 47.16
CA GLY A 166 -41.09 1.88 48.42
C GLY A 166 -40.72 0.61 49.25
N SER A 167 -39.43 0.28 49.45
CA SER A 167 -38.94 -0.67 50.51
C SER A 167 -37.40 -0.79 50.65
N ALA A 168 -36.91 -0.57 51.88
CA ALA A 168 -35.77 -1.15 52.64
C ALA A 168 -34.34 -1.45 52.06
N LEU A 169 -33.34 -1.09 52.88
CA LEU A 169 -31.91 -1.53 52.95
C LEU A 169 -31.75 -2.65 54.04
N PRO A 170 -30.56 -3.23 54.41
CA PRO A 170 -29.14 -3.12 53.96
C PRO A 170 -28.58 -4.52 53.50
N GLY A 171 -27.28 -4.89 53.41
CA GLY A 171 -25.94 -4.26 53.54
C GLY A 171 -24.92 -5.10 54.37
N GLN A 172 -23.59 -4.86 54.25
CA GLN A 172 -22.43 -5.57 54.88
C GLN A 172 -22.15 -7.01 54.35
N ALA A 173 -20.92 -7.60 54.40
CA ALA A 173 -19.53 -7.11 54.56
C ALA A 173 -18.49 -8.18 54.12
N THR A 174 -17.20 -7.79 54.02
CA THR A 174 -15.96 -8.63 54.04
C THR A 174 -15.64 -9.15 55.47
N PRO A 175 -14.57 -9.95 55.80
CA PRO A 175 -13.36 -10.41 55.09
C PRO A 175 -13.18 -11.97 55.27
N PRO A 176 -12.04 -12.61 55.68
CA PRO A 176 -10.57 -12.43 55.49
C PRO A 176 -9.92 -13.60 54.68
N VAL A 177 -8.76 -13.49 54.01
CA VAL A 177 -7.34 -13.42 54.47
C VAL A 177 -6.85 -14.61 55.32
N GLU A 178 -5.84 -15.35 54.81
CA GLU A 178 -4.75 -15.96 55.60
C GLU A 178 -3.48 -16.11 54.72
N GLU A 179 -2.29 -16.10 55.34
CA GLU A 179 -0.96 -16.24 54.68
C GLU A 179 -0.55 -17.75 54.71
N ILE A 180 0.69 -18.28 54.57
CA ILE A 180 2.06 -17.89 55.00
C ILE A 180 3.13 -18.59 54.06
N PRO A 181 4.47 -18.68 54.28
CA PRO A 181 5.43 -18.19 53.26
C PRO A 181 6.61 -19.14 52.87
N ALA A 182 7.54 -18.59 52.06
CA ALA A 182 8.97 -18.99 51.92
C ALA A 182 9.26 -20.37 51.27
N GLU A 183 10.49 -20.77 50.89
CA GLU A 183 11.86 -20.20 51.03
C GLU A 183 12.81 -20.78 49.92
N GLU A 184 13.95 -20.12 49.63
CA GLU A 184 15.21 -20.69 49.03
C GLU A 184 15.19 -21.42 47.64
N GLU A 185 16.27 -21.53 46.84
CA GLU A 185 17.58 -20.84 46.73
C GLU A 185 18.09 -20.86 45.25
N ALA A 186 19.37 -20.53 44.99
CA ALA A 186 20.02 -20.41 43.67
C ALA A 186 20.78 -21.74 43.29
N PRO A 187 21.84 -21.84 42.41
CA PRO A 187 22.64 -20.82 41.71
C PRO A 187 23.08 -21.05 40.22
N VAL A 188 23.41 -19.93 39.57
CA VAL A 188 24.59 -19.64 38.70
C VAL A 188 25.20 -20.72 37.77
N ARG A 189 25.36 -20.35 36.48
CA ARG A 189 26.57 -20.58 35.66
C ARG A 189 26.73 -19.53 34.55
N GLU A 190 27.63 -18.57 34.71
CA GLU A 190 29.02 -18.51 34.17
C GLU A 190 29.13 -17.87 32.76
N GLU A 191 29.47 -16.57 32.73
CA GLU A 191 29.85 -15.80 31.53
C GLU A 191 31.37 -15.90 31.25
N ILE A 192 31.79 -16.00 29.98
CA ILE A 192 33.09 -15.48 29.49
C ILE A 192 33.00 -15.17 27.96
N PRO A 193 33.87 -14.36 27.32
CA PRO A 193 33.58 -12.94 27.10
C PRO A 193 33.66 -12.49 25.62
N ALA A 194 33.63 -11.17 25.39
CA ALA A 194 33.60 -10.52 24.07
C ALA A 194 34.98 -10.26 23.41
N ALA A 195 34.97 -10.19 22.07
CA ALA A 195 35.80 -9.33 21.19
C ALA A 195 35.27 -9.52 19.75
N GLU A 196 34.59 -8.54 19.13
CA GLU A 196 35.14 -7.33 18.49
C GLU A 196 36.01 -7.62 17.25
N ASN A 197 35.45 -7.36 16.07
CA ASN A 197 36.16 -6.77 14.93
C ASN A 197 35.15 -6.14 13.96
N ALA A 198 35.34 -4.86 13.62
CA ALA A 198 34.46 -4.12 12.72
C ALA A 198 35.18 -3.78 11.40
N ALA A 199 34.53 -4.05 10.27
CA ALA A 199 34.99 -3.68 8.93
C ALA A 199 33.77 -3.27 8.06
N PRO A 200 33.95 -2.46 7.01
CA PRO A 200 32.90 -1.53 6.56
C PRO A 200 31.75 -2.11 5.72
N GLU A 201 30.71 -1.29 5.54
CA GLU A 201 29.59 -1.54 4.63
C GLU A 201 30.01 -1.41 3.16
N GLU A 202 29.51 -2.30 2.30
CA GLU A 202 29.23 -2.01 0.89
C GLU A 202 27.71 -2.09 0.65
N PRO A 203 27.12 -1.22 -0.20
CA PRO A 203 25.69 -1.23 -0.46
C PRO A 203 25.32 -2.38 -1.42
N ALA A 204 24.53 -3.34 -0.94
CA ALA A 204 23.94 -4.36 -1.80
C ALA A 204 22.90 -3.72 -2.74
N GLU A 205 23.00 -4.06 -4.04
CA GLU A 205 22.24 -3.43 -5.12
C GLU A 205 20.74 -3.79 -5.12
N GLU A 206 19.95 -3.03 -5.87
CA GLU A 206 18.51 -3.16 -5.95
C GLU A 206 18.09 -4.27 -6.93
N GLU A 207 17.78 -5.47 -6.41
CA GLU A 207 16.92 -6.38 -7.16
C GLU A 207 15.44 -5.96 -7.00
N PRO A 208 14.69 -5.75 -8.09
CA PRO A 208 13.26 -5.51 -8.02
C PRO A 208 12.56 -6.79 -7.53
N ALA A 209 11.53 -6.63 -6.69
CA ALA A 209 10.74 -7.78 -6.24
C ALA A 209 9.94 -8.34 -7.43
N GLU A 210 10.29 -9.55 -7.88
CA GLU A 210 9.50 -10.31 -8.84
C GLU A 210 8.05 -10.50 -8.35
N ASP A 211 7.11 -10.71 -9.27
CA ASP A 211 5.67 -10.89 -9.02
C ASP A 211 5.31 -12.21 -8.29
N ALA A 212 5.86 -12.40 -7.09
CA ALA A 212 5.35 -13.34 -6.11
C ALA A 212 3.91 -12.97 -5.79
N GLN A 213 2.95 -13.86 -6.08
CA GLN A 213 1.53 -13.63 -5.90
C GLN A 213 1.23 -13.04 -4.52
N GLU A 214 0.84 -11.77 -4.48
CA GLU A 214 0.75 -11.01 -3.24
C GLU A 214 -0.47 -11.47 -2.41
N GLU A 215 -0.34 -12.55 -1.64
CA GLU A 215 -1.38 -12.98 -0.71
C GLU A 215 -1.76 -11.83 0.24
N ALA A 216 -3.06 -11.66 0.48
CA ALA A 216 -3.59 -10.54 1.25
C ALA A 216 -2.98 -10.53 2.66
N ALA A 217 -2.53 -9.36 3.12
CA ALA A 217 -1.90 -9.22 4.44
C ALA A 217 -2.92 -8.82 5.48
N GLU A 218 -2.75 -9.28 6.72
CA GLU A 218 -3.57 -8.84 7.84
C GLU A 218 -3.45 -7.31 8.01
N GLY A 219 -4.60 -6.61 8.00
CA GLY A 219 -4.68 -5.15 7.89
C GLY A 219 -4.79 -4.57 6.48
N ASP A 220 -4.67 -5.36 5.41
CA ASP A 220 -4.96 -4.88 4.04
C ASP A 220 -6.42 -4.43 3.93
N GLU A 221 -6.62 -3.19 3.48
CA GLU A 221 -7.94 -2.63 3.21
C GLU A 221 -8.30 -2.86 1.74
N ILE A 222 -9.35 -3.66 1.54
CA ILE A 222 -9.89 -4.06 0.25
C ILE A 222 -11.21 -3.34 0.05
N GLU A 223 -11.29 -2.44 -0.93
CA GLU A 223 -12.53 -1.73 -1.29
C GLU A 223 -13.12 -2.32 -2.58
N GLY A 224 -14.36 -2.80 -2.50
CA GLY A 224 -15.10 -3.30 -3.66
C GLY A 224 -15.98 -2.22 -4.31
N ALA A 225 -16.06 -2.22 -5.63
CA ALA A 225 -17.03 -1.43 -6.40
C ALA A 225 -17.66 -2.28 -7.51
N LEU A 226 -18.92 -1.97 -7.84
CA LEU A 226 -19.60 -2.48 -9.02
C LEU A 226 -19.67 -1.36 -10.05
N VAL A 227 -18.99 -1.54 -11.18
CA VAL A 227 -19.08 -0.64 -12.33
C VAL A 227 -20.00 -1.30 -13.35
N THR A 228 -21.16 -0.70 -13.60
CA THR A 228 -22.14 -1.16 -14.58
C THR A 228 -22.02 -0.26 -15.82
N PRO A 229 -21.24 -0.64 -16.85
CA PRO A 229 -21.20 0.11 -18.12
C PRO A 229 -22.56 0.20 -18.79
N VAL A 230 -22.72 1.23 -19.62
CA VAL A 230 -23.96 1.53 -20.38
C VAL A 230 -24.38 0.36 -21.29
N THR A 231 -23.42 -0.51 -21.67
CA THR A 231 -23.65 -1.75 -22.41
C THR A 231 -24.29 -2.90 -21.61
N GLY A 232 -24.57 -2.71 -20.32
CA GLY A 232 -25.41 -3.60 -19.50
C GLY A 232 -24.71 -4.80 -18.84
N GLY A 233 -23.43 -5.02 -19.13
CA GLY A 233 -22.60 -6.00 -18.39
C GLY A 233 -22.23 -5.51 -16.98
N LYS A 234 -21.66 -6.39 -16.15
CA LYS A 234 -21.15 -6.02 -14.82
C LYS A 234 -19.63 -6.18 -14.72
N VAL A 235 -18.96 -5.10 -14.34
CA VAL A 235 -17.52 -5.10 -14.02
C VAL A 235 -17.38 -4.97 -12.50
N PHE A 236 -16.82 -6.01 -11.89
CA PHE A 236 -16.41 -6.00 -10.49
C PHE A 236 -15.02 -5.39 -10.40
N VAL A 237 -14.83 -4.46 -9.45
CA VAL A 237 -13.55 -3.77 -9.25
C VAL A 237 -13.15 -3.90 -7.79
N GLN A 238 -11.89 -4.23 -7.55
CA GLN A 238 -11.29 -4.38 -6.24
C GLN A 238 -10.05 -3.48 -6.14
N TYR A 239 -10.11 -2.47 -5.29
CA TYR A 239 -8.98 -1.59 -4.99
C TYR A 239 -8.20 -2.16 -3.80
N ARG A 240 -6.91 -2.44 -3.99
CA ARG A 240 -6.00 -2.84 -2.91
C ARG A 240 -5.05 -1.69 -2.59
N ARG A 241 -5.14 -1.16 -1.36
CA ARG A 241 -4.28 -0.07 -0.89
C ARG A 241 -2.97 -0.58 -0.32
N SER A 242 -1.85 -0.05 -0.80
CA SER A 242 -0.56 -0.20 -0.12
C SER A 242 -0.62 0.36 1.31
N TYR A 243 0.31 -0.07 2.17
CA TYR A 243 0.57 0.52 3.48
C TYR A 243 0.68 2.05 3.41
N THR A 244 1.42 2.59 2.43
CA THR A 244 1.60 4.03 2.23
C THR A 244 0.28 4.71 1.86
N ALA A 245 -0.55 4.12 0.99
CA ALA A 245 -1.88 4.65 0.68
C ALA A 245 -2.82 4.62 1.91
N ARG A 246 -2.79 3.54 2.70
CA ARG A 246 -3.60 3.43 3.93
C ARG A 246 -3.19 4.49 4.97
N LEU A 247 -1.89 4.77 5.11
CA LEU A 247 -1.38 5.84 5.97
C LEU A 247 -1.74 7.24 5.45
N ILE A 248 -1.63 7.51 4.15
CA ILE A 248 -1.99 8.80 3.55
C ILE A 248 -3.49 9.09 3.72
N GLN A 249 -4.35 8.07 3.63
CA GLN A 249 -5.79 8.19 3.79
C GLN A 249 -6.32 7.98 5.23
N SER A 250 -5.45 7.72 6.22
CA SER A 250 -5.85 7.54 7.63
C SER A 250 -6.19 8.87 8.32
N GLU A 251 -6.94 8.79 9.44
CA GLU A 251 -7.22 9.94 10.32
C GLU A 251 -5.92 10.65 10.75
N GLU A 252 -5.96 11.98 10.91
CA GLU A 252 -4.79 12.80 11.29
C GLU A 252 -4.13 12.31 12.60
N LYS A 253 -4.96 11.93 13.58
CA LYS A 253 -4.54 11.26 14.82
C LYS A 253 -3.73 9.97 14.58
N THR A 254 -4.04 9.20 13.54
CA THR A 254 -3.29 7.99 13.16
C THR A 254 -1.95 8.35 12.51
N LYS A 255 -1.88 9.45 11.75
CA LYS A 255 -0.63 10.01 11.20
C LYS A 255 0.30 10.55 12.29
N ASP A 256 -0.23 11.22 13.31
CA ASP A 256 0.55 11.67 14.47
C ASP A 256 1.05 10.50 15.33
N LEU A 257 0.20 9.50 15.61
CA LEU A 257 0.61 8.26 16.28
C LEU A 257 1.71 7.52 15.50
N PHE A 258 1.65 7.56 14.16
CA PHE A 258 2.67 6.98 13.29
C PHE A 258 3.99 7.74 13.38
N ASN A 259 3.97 9.06 13.22
CA ASN A 259 5.16 9.92 13.33
C ASN A 259 5.84 9.76 14.70
N ALA A 260 5.06 9.67 15.78
CA ALA A 260 5.58 9.48 17.13
C ALA A 260 6.27 8.12 17.31
N ILE A 261 5.66 7.01 16.87
CA ILE A 261 6.30 5.68 17.00
C ILE A 261 7.46 5.49 16.01
N ARG A 262 7.39 6.07 14.81
CA ARG A 262 8.51 6.09 13.85
C ARG A 262 9.72 6.83 14.43
N SER A 263 9.53 8.01 15.02
CA SER A 263 10.62 8.77 15.63
C SER A 263 11.28 8.01 16.79
N GLU A 264 10.50 7.36 17.66
CA GLU A 264 11.06 6.53 18.74
C GLU A 264 11.74 5.25 18.21
N MET A 265 11.20 4.58 17.17
CA MET A 265 11.87 3.45 16.52
C MET A 265 13.19 3.84 15.84
N LEU A 266 13.23 4.99 15.16
CA LEU A 266 14.45 5.54 14.55
C LEU A 266 15.42 6.15 15.59
N SER A 267 14.97 6.40 16.82
CA SER A 267 15.85 6.89 17.90
C SER A 267 16.81 5.81 18.41
N TYR A 268 16.59 4.53 18.11
CA TYR A 268 17.55 3.48 18.40
C TYR A 268 18.66 3.44 17.33
N ILE A 269 19.92 3.41 17.79
CA ILE A 269 21.10 3.42 16.93
C ILE A 269 21.18 2.10 16.13
N GLY A 270 21.47 2.20 14.83
CA GLY A 270 21.55 1.05 13.93
C GLY A 270 20.21 0.60 13.33
N VAL A 271 19.07 1.15 13.77
CA VAL A 271 17.77 0.90 13.12
C VAL A 271 17.69 1.64 11.78
N LYS A 272 17.48 0.88 10.71
CA LYS A 272 17.18 1.38 9.35
C LYS A 272 15.75 0.98 8.98
N GLU A 273 14.98 1.88 8.38
CA GLU A 273 13.63 1.57 7.89
C GLU A 273 13.64 1.13 6.41
N ARG A 274 12.65 0.34 6.00
CA ARG A 274 12.38 -0.04 4.61
C ARG A 274 10.88 -0.10 4.37
N VAL A 275 10.37 0.72 3.46
CA VAL A 275 8.99 0.67 2.98
C VAL A 275 8.79 -0.60 2.13
N SER A 276 7.64 -1.26 2.28
CA SER A 276 7.17 -2.30 1.36
C SER A 276 5.68 -2.09 1.06
N TRP A 277 5.13 -2.84 0.10
CA TRP A 277 3.73 -2.72 -0.28
C TRP A 277 2.75 -2.91 0.89
N ASN A 278 3.01 -3.89 1.76
CA ASN A 278 2.07 -4.30 2.81
C ASN A 278 2.37 -3.69 4.20
N TYR A 279 3.61 -3.25 4.45
CA TYR A 279 4.09 -2.77 5.77
C TYR A 279 5.38 -1.97 5.67
N LEU A 280 5.67 -1.16 6.69
CA LEU A 280 7.00 -0.61 6.98
C LEU A 280 7.80 -1.63 7.81
N SER A 281 9.04 -1.92 7.43
CA SER A 281 9.96 -2.74 8.24
C SER A 281 11.04 -1.90 8.88
N PHE A 282 11.39 -2.21 10.11
CA PHE A 282 12.54 -1.67 10.83
C PHE A 282 13.52 -2.81 11.08
N ASN A 283 14.76 -2.67 10.59
CA ASN A 283 15.79 -3.68 10.66
C ASN A 283 17.03 -3.16 11.41
N VAL A 284 17.71 -4.05 12.13
CA VAL A 284 19.03 -3.82 12.70
C VAL A 284 20.01 -4.74 11.95
N GLY A 285 20.80 -4.16 11.05
CA GLY A 285 21.64 -4.91 10.13
C GLY A 285 20.84 -5.93 9.33
N ARG A 286 21.09 -7.23 9.55
CA ARG A 286 20.40 -8.35 8.89
C ARG A 286 19.19 -8.90 9.66
N LYS A 287 18.91 -8.42 10.88
CA LYS A 287 17.77 -8.88 11.70
C LYS A 287 16.58 -7.93 11.56
N GLN A 288 15.36 -8.48 11.55
CA GLN A 288 14.13 -7.68 11.69
C GLN A 288 13.95 -7.31 13.16
N PHE A 289 13.62 -6.05 13.43
CA PHE A 289 13.45 -5.50 14.78
C PHE A 289 11.98 -5.20 15.06
N ALA A 290 11.30 -4.54 14.12
CA ALA A 290 9.85 -4.38 14.14
C ALA A 290 9.26 -4.32 12.72
N LYS A 291 7.95 -4.54 12.59
CA LYS A 291 7.16 -4.13 11.42
C LYS A 291 5.98 -3.29 11.88
N LEU A 292 5.60 -2.31 11.06
CA LEU A 292 4.47 -1.44 11.31
C LEU A 292 3.53 -1.48 10.11
N ASN A 293 2.24 -1.68 10.39
CA ASN A 293 1.16 -1.63 9.43
C ASN A 293 0.15 -0.55 9.84
N ALA A 294 -0.52 0.09 8.87
CA ALA A 294 -1.45 1.19 9.10
C ALA A 294 -2.82 0.88 8.49
N ASN A 295 -3.85 1.06 9.31
CA ASN A 295 -5.26 1.00 8.91
C ASN A 295 -5.88 2.36 9.25
N ALA A 296 -7.00 2.72 8.62
CA ALA A 296 -7.59 4.07 8.65
C ALA A 296 -7.77 4.71 10.05
N LYS A 297 -7.91 3.90 11.11
CA LYS A 297 -8.14 4.35 12.51
C LYS A 297 -7.18 3.73 13.55
N SER A 298 -6.20 2.93 13.14
CA SER A 298 -5.31 2.22 14.07
C SER A 298 -4.03 1.71 13.41
N LEU A 299 -2.94 1.72 14.14
CA LEU A 299 -1.69 1.09 13.72
C LEU A 299 -1.58 -0.31 14.31
N ILE A 300 -0.95 -1.23 13.58
CA ILE A 300 -0.58 -2.57 14.06
C ILE A 300 0.94 -2.65 14.03
N VAL A 301 1.55 -3.10 15.11
CA VAL A 301 3.00 -3.23 15.25
C VAL A 301 3.34 -4.67 15.61
N TYR A 302 4.36 -5.21 14.96
CA TYR A 302 4.88 -6.55 15.17
C TYR A 302 6.31 -6.42 15.71
N PHE A 303 6.59 -6.96 16.89
CA PHE A 303 7.87 -6.82 17.60
C PHE A 303 8.69 -8.13 17.58
N ALA A 304 10.01 -8.01 17.50
CA ALA A 304 10.97 -9.13 17.59
C ALA A 304 11.21 -9.61 19.05
N LEU A 305 10.12 -9.83 19.79
CA LEU A 305 10.09 -10.40 21.14
C LEU A 305 9.64 -11.86 21.11
N ASP A 306 9.89 -12.61 22.19
CA ASP A 306 9.28 -13.94 22.35
C ASP A 306 7.88 -13.79 22.98
N PRO A 307 6.82 -14.42 22.43
CA PRO A 307 5.49 -14.42 23.05
C PRO A 307 5.46 -14.92 24.50
N ALA A 308 6.39 -15.79 24.91
CA ALA A 308 6.49 -16.28 26.29
C ALA A 308 7.20 -15.30 27.26
N GLU A 309 7.97 -14.33 26.76
CA GLU A 309 8.62 -13.30 27.57
C GLU A 309 7.68 -12.13 27.91
N VAL A 310 6.59 -11.95 27.15
CA VAL A 310 5.76 -10.75 27.20
C VAL A 310 4.58 -10.90 28.16
N ASP A 311 4.49 -9.97 29.11
CA ASP A 311 3.42 -9.87 30.10
C ASP A 311 2.02 -9.73 29.46
N ALA A 312 1.09 -10.58 29.90
CA ALA A 312 -0.29 -10.60 29.43
C ALA A 312 -1.03 -9.24 29.55
N LYS A 313 -0.60 -8.33 30.44
CA LYS A 313 -1.14 -6.95 30.55
C LYS A 313 -1.12 -6.19 29.23
N TYR A 314 -0.23 -6.57 28.31
CA TYR A 314 -0.09 -5.92 27.01
C TYR A 314 -1.19 -6.34 26.02
N ASN A 315 -2.04 -7.34 26.28
CA ASN A 315 -3.13 -7.77 25.38
C ASN A 315 -2.69 -7.97 23.91
N PHE A 316 -1.48 -8.51 23.72
CA PHE A 316 -0.91 -8.80 22.40
C PHE A 316 -1.53 -10.09 21.82
N ARG A 317 -1.21 -10.37 20.56
CA ARG A 317 -1.44 -11.69 19.93
C ARG A 317 -0.09 -12.27 19.50
N ASP A 318 0.05 -13.58 19.62
CA ASP A 318 1.10 -14.29 18.90
C ASP A 318 0.67 -14.49 17.43
N VAL A 319 1.61 -14.30 16.50
CA VAL A 319 1.51 -14.63 15.07
C VAL A 319 2.75 -15.36 14.55
N SER A 320 3.48 -16.05 15.45
CA SER A 320 4.69 -16.83 15.17
C SER A 320 4.51 -17.89 14.07
N GLU A 321 3.33 -18.53 14.01
CA GLU A 321 2.96 -19.51 12.98
C GLU A 321 3.04 -18.91 11.56
N LYS A 322 2.83 -17.60 11.41
CA LYS A 322 2.76 -16.94 10.12
C LYS A 322 4.17 -16.71 9.59
N LYS A 323 4.58 -17.41 8.51
CA LYS A 323 5.89 -17.25 7.84
C LYS A 323 6.29 -15.78 7.54
N ARG A 324 5.30 -14.89 7.34
CA ARG A 324 5.47 -13.44 7.14
C ARG A 324 5.87 -12.68 8.41
N TYR A 325 5.53 -13.19 9.60
CA TYR A 325 5.70 -12.55 10.90
C TYR A 325 6.51 -13.38 11.92
N SER A 326 6.97 -14.59 11.58
CA SER A 326 7.74 -15.46 12.50
C SER A 326 9.01 -14.83 13.10
N ALA A 327 9.61 -13.84 12.44
CA ALA A 327 10.75 -13.06 12.95
C ALA A 327 10.34 -11.84 13.83
N VAL A 328 9.04 -11.55 13.92
CA VAL A 328 8.42 -10.45 14.69
C VAL A 328 7.06 -10.93 15.27
N PRO A 329 7.03 -12.00 16.09
CA PRO A 329 5.79 -12.74 16.37
C PRO A 329 4.82 -12.01 17.32
N VAL A 330 5.30 -11.04 18.11
CA VAL A 330 4.45 -10.31 19.07
C VAL A 330 3.71 -9.18 18.37
N ARG A 331 2.43 -9.42 18.03
CA ARG A 331 1.54 -8.48 17.35
C ARG A 331 0.74 -7.64 18.36
N TYR A 332 0.84 -6.32 18.24
CA TYR A 332 0.14 -5.35 19.08
C TYR A 332 -0.63 -4.30 18.27
N LYS A 333 -1.72 -3.74 18.82
CA LYS A 333 -2.59 -2.76 18.15
C LYS A 333 -2.68 -1.43 18.92
N ILE A 334 -2.39 -0.33 18.22
CA ILE A 334 -2.40 1.03 18.74
C ILE A 334 -3.62 1.79 18.20
N THR A 335 -4.43 2.33 19.11
CA THR A 335 -5.66 3.10 18.79
C THR A 335 -5.72 4.45 19.54
N GLY A 336 -4.82 4.69 20.49
CA GLY A 336 -4.74 5.94 21.27
C GLY A 336 -3.65 5.91 22.34
N SER A 337 -3.54 6.98 23.13
CA SER A 337 -2.36 7.28 23.97
C SER A 337 -1.96 6.17 24.96
N ARG A 338 -2.93 5.50 25.61
CA ARG A 338 -2.61 4.39 26.53
C ARG A 338 -2.06 3.15 25.80
N SER A 339 -2.55 2.84 24.60
CA SER A 339 -1.97 1.77 23.79
C SER A 339 -0.62 2.18 23.22
N PHE A 340 -0.43 3.45 22.87
CA PHE A 340 0.87 3.98 22.46
C PHE A 340 1.95 3.83 23.56
N GLN A 341 1.62 4.17 24.82
CA GLN A 341 2.52 3.94 25.96
C GLN A 341 2.89 2.46 26.14
N TYR A 342 1.91 1.55 26.00
CA TYR A 342 2.19 0.11 26.03
C TYR A 342 3.06 -0.36 24.85
N ALA A 343 2.89 0.21 23.66
CA ALA A 343 3.76 -0.06 22.51
C ALA A 343 5.21 0.44 22.72
N LEU A 344 5.40 1.56 23.41
CA LEU A 344 6.75 2.02 23.80
C LEU A 344 7.40 1.04 24.79
N GLY A 345 6.66 0.56 25.80
CA GLY A 345 7.18 -0.46 26.72
C GLY A 345 7.59 -1.76 26.01
N LEU A 346 6.85 -2.18 24.97
CA LEU A 346 7.25 -3.31 24.12
C LEU A 346 8.46 -2.98 23.24
N LEU A 347 8.55 -1.75 22.71
CA LEU A 347 9.69 -1.28 21.92
C LEU A 347 10.98 -1.27 22.76
N GLU A 348 10.92 -0.79 24.00
CA GLU A 348 12.03 -0.79 24.97
C GLU A 348 12.51 -2.22 25.29
N GLN A 349 11.59 -3.15 25.56
CA GLN A 349 11.93 -4.57 25.73
C GLN A 349 12.60 -5.15 24.47
N THR A 350 12.10 -4.79 23.28
CA THR A 350 12.69 -5.24 22.00
C THR A 350 14.11 -4.67 21.82
N ALA A 351 14.32 -3.39 22.14
CA ALA A 351 15.62 -2.73 22.07
C ALA A 351 16.63 -3.31 23.06
N ALA A 352 16.20 -3.63 24.29
CA ALA A 352 17.01 -4.32 25.27
C ALA A 352 17.44 -5.72 24.78
N LYS A 353 16.51 -6.50 24.20
CA LYS A 353 16.81 -7.82 23.60
C LYS A 353 17.79 -7.75 22.41
N PHE A 354 17.92 -6.59 21.78
CA PHE A 354 18.86 -6.33 20.68
C PHE A 354 20.13 -5.57 21.11
N GLY A 355 20.23 -5.13 22.38
CA GLY A 355 21.37 -4.36 22.90
C GLY A 355 21.53 -2.97 22.26
N LEU A 356 20.43 -2.28 21.95
CA LEU A 356 20.46 -1.02 21.19
C LEU A 356 20.60 0.22 22.08
N ASP A 357 21.62 1.04 21.80
CA ASP A 357 21.73 2.40 22.35
C ASP A 357 20.61 3.31 21.84
N PHE A 358 20.07 4.15 22.73
CA PHE A 358 19.05 5.14 22.41
C PHE A 358 19.65 6.54 22.24
N ARG A 359 19.30 7.21 21.13
CA ARG A 359 19.62 8.62 20.85
C ARG A 359 18.42 9.26 20.15
N ARG A 360 17.60 9.99 20.92
CA ARG A 360 16.38 10.64 20.41
C ARG A 360 16.64 11.42 19.10
N ARG A 361 15.98 10.99 18.04
CA ARG A 361 15.75 11.72 16.80
C ARG A 361 14.29 12.15 16.75
N ASP A 362 14.03 13.40 16.42
CA ASP A 362 12.69 13.90 16.14
C ASP A 362 12.60 14.18 14.64
N GLU A 363 11.87 13.31 13.92
CA GLU A 363 11.81 13.31 12.46
C GLU A 363 10.35 13.17 12.01
N LYS A 364 9.57 14.24 12.23
CA LYS A 364 8.17 14.31 11.78
C LYS A 364 8.11 14.39 10.24
N LEU A 365 7.46 13.40 9.63
CA LEU A 365 7.04 13.46 8.24
C LEU A 365 5.76 14.28 8.13
N ASP A 366 5.71 15.20 7.16
CA ASP A 366 4.46 15.72 6.65
C ASP A 366 3.81 14.67 5.74
N ILE A 367 2.53 14.42 5.95
CA ILE A 367 1.75 13.38 5.28
C ILE A 367 0.38 13.98 4.93
N PRO A 368 0.30 14.86 3.90
CA PRO A 368 -0.97 15.41 3.44
C PRO A 368 -1.96 14.30 3.06
N TYR A 369 -3.25 14.63 3.04
CA TYR A 369 -4.24 13.70 2.47
C TYR A 369 -4.19 13.75 0.95
N GLU A 370 -4.25 12.60 0.29
CA GLU A 370 -4.34 12.51 -1.16
C GLU A 370 -5.58 11.71 -1.58
N GLU A 371 -6.25 12.22 -2.61
CA GLU A 371 -7.38 11.55 -3.23
C GLU A 371 -6.99 10.20 -3.82
N ARG A 372 -7.95 9.26 -3.80
CA ARG A 372 -7.76 7.88 -4.29
C ARG A 372 -7.16 7.86 -5.70
N ASP A 373 -7.58 8.78 -6.56
CA ASP A 373 -7.21 8.82 -7.98
C ASP A 373 -5.82 9.47 -8.21
N ALA A 374 -5.26 10.16 -7.21
CA ALA A 374 -3.84 10.50 -7.16
C ALA A 374 -3.01 9.28 -6.72
N LEU A 375 -3.47 8.54 -5.72
CA LEU A 375 -2.78 7.34 -5.22
C LEU A 375 -2.77 6.19 -6.22
N ILE A 376 -3.82 6.02 -7.04
CA ILE A 376 -3.82 5.10 -8.20
C ILE A 376 -2.74 5.51 -9.21
N ARG A 377 -2.72 6.78 -9.64
CA ARG A 377 -1.69 7.29 -10.59
C ARG A 377 -0.25 7.23 -10.07
N ARG A 378 -0.05 7.26 -8.75
CA ARG A 378 1.24 7.00 -8.08
C ARG A 378 1.59 5.52 -7.93
N GLY A 379 0.73 4.62 -8.41
CA GLY A 379 0.88 3.17 -8.25
C GLY A 379 0.72 2.68 -6.81
N LEU A 380 0.24 3.51 -5.86
CA LEU A 380 0.09 3.18 -4.44
C LEU A 380 -1.23 2.46 -4.11
N ILE A 381 -2.15 2.37 -5.08
CA ILE A 381 -3.36 1.54 -5.05
C ILE A 381 -3.38 0.73 -6.34
N LYS A 382 -3.47 -0.60 -6.26
CA LYS A 382 -3.64 -1.48 -7.41
C LYS A 382 -5.12 -1.70 -7.69
N VAL A 383 -5.54 -1.63 -8.96
CA VAL A 383 -6.94 -1.79 -9.37
C VAL A 383 -7.14 -3.11 -10.10
N TYR A 384 -7.84 -4.06 -9.46
CA TYR A 384 -8.17 -5.35 -10.08
C TYR A 384 -9.62 -5.31 -10.59
N ALA A 385 -9.80 -5.22 -11.90
CA ALA A 385 -11.12 -5.17 -12.53
C ALA A 385 -11.40 -6.45 -13.36
N ARG A 386 -12.63 -6.97 -13.25
CA ARG A 386 -13.04 -8.21 -13.92
C ARG A 386 -14.53 -8.21 -14.25
N ARG A 387 -14.89 -8.69 -15.44
CA ARG A 387 -16.28 -8.87 -15.87
C ARG A 387 -16.91 -10.09 -15.19
N ASP A 388 -18.23 -10.09 -15.11
CA ASP A 388 -19.07 -11.25 -14.76
C ASP A 388 -18.83 -12.49 -15.63
N THR A 389 -18.35 -12.32 -16.88
CA THR A 389 -17.84 -13.38 -17.76
C THR A 389 -16.60 -14.11 -17.21
N GLY A 390 -15.81 -13.44 -16.37
CA GLY A 390 -14.48 -13.87 -15.91
C GLY A 390 -13.31 -13.25 -16.69
N GLU A 391 -13.57 -12.37 -17.66
CA GLU A 391 -12.55 -11.62 -18.39
C GLU A 391 -11.95 -10.51 -17.51
N THR A 392 -10.63 -10.37 -17.48
CA THR A 392 -9.96 -9.23 -16.84
C THR A 392 -10.18 -7.94 -17.64
N VAL A 393 -10.28 -6.82 -16.93
CA VAL A 393 -10.45 -5.48 -17.49
C VAL A 393 -9.22 -4.67 -17.11
N THR A 394 -8.58 -4.03 -18.09
CA THR A 394 -7.43 -3.14 -17.83
C THR A 394 -7.88 -1.82 -17.23
N GLU A 395 -6.99 -1.12 -16.53
CA GLU A 395 -7.29 0.16 -15.88
C GLU A 395 -7.81 1.19 -16.89
N GLN A 396 -7.20 1.30 -18.07
CA GLN A 396 -7.64 2.17 -19.18
C GLN A 396 -9.06 1.83 -19.68
N GLN A 397 -9.40 0.54 -19.80
CA GLN A 397 -10.77 0.13 -20.18
C GLN A 397 -11.78 0.45 -19.08
N LEU A 398 -11.38 0.40 -17.81
CA LEU A 398 -12.23 0.78 -16.69
C LEU A 398 -12.46 2.30 -16.66
N GLU A 399 -11.41 3.10 -16.82
CA GLU A 399 -11.48 4.56 -16.95
C GLU A 399 -12.38 4.97 -18.12
N GLN A 400 -12.21 4.33 -19.29
CA GLN A 400 -13.08 4.57 -20.44
C GLN A 400 -14.55 4.23 -20.13
N MET A 401 -14.85 3.09 -19.52
CA MET A 401 -16.23 2.74 -19.14
C MET A 401 -16.82 3.75 -18.15
N ILE A 402 -16.03 4.26 -17.20
CA ILE A 402 -16.47 5.32 -16.27
C ILE A 402 -16.73 6.64 -17.00
N ALA A 403 -15.85 7.04 -17.93
CA ALA A 403 -16.01 8.23 -18.76
C ALA A 403 -17.21 8.14 -19.73
N GLU A 404 -17.54 6.94 -20.22
CA GLU A 404 -18.75 6.64 -20.99
C GLU A 404 -20.04 6.67 -20.14
N GLY A 405 -19.96 6.97 -18.84
CA GLY A 405 -21.11 7.11 -17.94
C GLY A 405 -21.53 5.83 -17.22
N ALA A 406 -20.62 4.86 -17.02
CA ALA A 406 -20.91 3.68 -16.22
C ALA A 406 -21.35 4.04 -14.79
N LYS A 407 -22.40 3.37 -14.30
CA LYS A 407 -22.83 3.53 -12.91
C LYS A 407 -21.84 2.85 -11.98
N VAL A 408 -21.13 3.64 -11.16
CA VAL A 408 -20.23 3.14 -10.11
C VAL A 408 -20.98 3.08 -8.78
N GLU A 409 -21.24 1.87 -8.30
CA GLU A 409 -21.75 1.62 -6.95
C GLU A 409 -20.56 1.24 -6.06
N LYS A 410 -20.37 1.93 -4.92
CA LYS A 410 -19.42 1.51 -3.88
C LYS A 410 -20.05 0.36 -3.08
N LEU A 411 -19.24 -0.63 -2.70
CA LEU A 411 -19.65 -1.70 -1.79
C LEU A 411 -18.84 -1.64 -0.49
N SER A 412 -19.07 -2.60 0.41
CA SER A 412 -18.36 -2.68 1.69
C SER A 412 -16.86 -2.84 1.48
N ALA A 413 -16.09 -1.82 1.86
CA ALA A 413 -14.67 -2.00 2.11
C ALA A 413 -14.50 -2.87 3.37
N PHE A 414 -13.54 -3.78 3.34
CA PHE A 414 -13.23 -4.67 4.46
C PHE A 414 -11.72 -4.74 4.70
N THR A 415 -11.34 -4.90 5.96
CA THR A 415 -9.96 -5.22 6.36
C THR A 415 -9.78 -6.72 6.42
N VAL A 416 -8.64 -7.21 5.96
CA VAL A 416 -8.19 -8.58 6.29
C VAL A 416 -7.87 -8.68 7.78
N THR A 417 -8.31 -9.75 8.42
CA THR A 417 -8.27 -10.01 9.88
C THR A 417 -7.88 -11.46 10.14
N ASP A 418 -7.03 -11.72 11.14
CA ASP A 418 -6.54 -13.08 11.43
C ASP A 418 -7.64 -14.15 11.57
N SER A 419 -8.72 -13.82 12.28
CA SER A 419 -9.79 -14.76 12.59
C SER A 419 -11.18 -14.13 12.55
N VAL A 420 -12.16 -14.94 12.15
CA VAL A 420 -13.49 -14.51 11.72
C VAL A 420 -14.54 -15.57 12.06
N ASN A 421 -15.62 -15.18 12.74
CA ASN A 421 -16.84 -15.97 12.87
C ASN A 421 -17.83 -15.69 11.71
N VAL A 422 -18.70 -16.65 11.37
CA VAL A 422 -19.77 -16.46 10.36
C VAL A 422 -20.58 -15.18 10.61
N ASN A 423 -20.96 -14.92 11.86
CA ASN A 423 -21.77 -13.76 12.22
C ASN A 423 -21.03 -12.43 12.03
N GLU A 424 -19.72 -12.41 12.30
CA GLU A 424 -18.86 -11.24 12.08
C GLU A 424 -18.64 -11.01 10.58
N ALA A 425 -18.48 -12.09 9.82
CA ALA A 425 -18.31 -12.04 8.37
C ALA A 425 -19.54 -11.44 7.67
N ASP A 426 -20.75 -11.80 8.12
CA ASP A 426 -22.00 -11.27 7.57
C ASP A 426 -22.24 -9.78 7.90
N VAL A 427 -21.61 -9.25 8.96
CA VAL A 427 -21.60 -7.81 9.29
C VAL A 427 -20.51 -7.05 8.52
N LEU A 428 -19.31 -7.62 8.38
CA LEU A 428 -18.15 -6.96 7.76
C LEU A 428 -18.21 -6.96 6.22
N ILE A 429 -18.81 -7.98 5.60
CA ILE A 429 -18.95 -8.08 4.14
C ILE A 429 -20.43 -8.31 3.77
N ASN A 430 -20.97 -7.47 2.89
CA ASN A 430 -22.35 -7.64 2.43
C ASN A 430 -22.49 -8.73 1.34
N ASP A 431 -23.72 -9.19 1.14
CA ASP A 431 -24.06 -10.26 0.18
C ASP A 431 -23.80 -9.93 -1.29
N ALA A 432 -23.72 -8.65 -1.65
CA ALA A 432 -23.33 -8.23 -3.00
C ALA A 432 -21.81 -8.34 -3.16
N THR A 433 -21.02 -7.83 -2.20
CA THR A 433 -19.55 -7.95 -2.16
C THR A 433 -19.11 -9.42 -2.22
N ALA A 434 -19.78 -10.31 -1.48
CA ALA A 434 -19.51 -11.75 -1.55
C ALA A 434 -19.72 -12.34 -2.96
N LYS A 435 -20.70 -11.85 -3.72
CA LYS A 435 -20.92 -12.24 -5.13
C LYS A 435 -19.86 -11.65 -6.07
N GLN A 436 -19.36 -10.45 -5.78
CA GLN A 436 -18.23 -9.86 -6.52
C GLN A 436 -16.97 -10.71 -6.35
N LEU A 437 -16.65 -11.10 -5.11
CA LEU A 437 -15.49 -11.94 -4.79
C LEU A 437 -15.56 -13.31 -5.50
N ILE A 438 -16.75 -13.91 -5.63
CA ILE A 438 -16.97 -15.14 -6.43
C ILE A 438 -16.75 -14.94 -7.94
N ALA A 439 -16.92 -13.73 -8.46
CA ALA A 439 -16.72 -13.40 -9.87
C ALA A 439 -15.28 -12.92 -10.18
N LEU A 440 -14.65 -12.23 -9.23
CA LEU A 440 -13.24 -11.85 -9.24
C LEU A 440 -12.32 -13.08 -9.08
N ALA A 441 -12.75 -14.09 -8.32
CA ALA A 441 -12.07 -15.36 -8.09
C ALA A 441 -11.49 -16.00 -9.35
N GLU A 442 -10.30 -16.58 -9.24
CA GLU A 442 -9.68 -17.35 -10.33
C GLU A 442 -10.59 -18.52 -10.73
N THR A 443 -10.70 -18.76 -12.04
CA THR A 443 -11.47 -19.86 -12.59
C THR A 443 -10.51 -20.91 -13.14
N LYS A 444 -10.66 -22.14 -12.67
CA LYS A 444 -9.81 -23.27 -13.03
C LYS A 444 -10.67 -24.31 -13.73
N ASP A 445 -10.41 -24.55 -15.01
CA ASP A 445 -11.14 -25.58 -15.76
C ASP A 445 -10.59 -26.97 -15.40
N ALA A 446 -11.48 -27.88 -15.03
CA ALA A 446 -11.12 -29.25 -14.69
C ALA A 446 -12.07 -30.26 -15.35
N ARG A 447 -11.49 -31.36 -15.84
CA ARG A 447 -12.21 -32.52 -16.39
C ARG A 447 -12.81 -33.36 -15.27
N VAL A 448 -13.83 -32.80 -14.63
CA VAL A 448 -14.57 -33.41 -13.53
C VAL A 448 -15.59 -34.40 -14.08
N ALA A 449 -15.29 -35.70 -13.96
CA ALA A 449 -16.21 -36.77 -14.31
C ALA A 449 -17.54 -36.65 -13.52
N PRO A 450 -18.71 -36.94 -14.14
CA PRO A 450 -20.01 -36.80 -13.49
C PRO A 450 -20.14 -37.79 -12.32
N GLY A 451 -20.39 -37.26 -11.12
CA GLY A 451 -20.54 -38.07 -9.91
C GLY A 451 -21.33 -37.34 -8.83
N ARG A 452 -21.19 -37.79 -7.57
CA ARG A 452 -21.91 -37.18 -6.44
C ARG A 452 -21.38 -35.78 -6.15
N ARG A 453 -22.26 -34.90 -5.68
CA ARG A 453 -21.90 -33.62 -5.05
C ARG A 453 -21.83 -33.83 -3.53
N THR A 454 -20.81 -33.29 -2.88
CA THR A 454 -20.67 -33.25 -1.42
C THR A 454 -20.53 -31.81 -0.94
N TYR A 455 -20.52 -31.60 0.36
CA TYR A 455 -20.20 -30.31 0.98
C TYR A 455 -19.16 -30.50 2.08
N VAL A 456 -18.43 -29.42 2.40
CA VAL A 456 -17.50 -29.35 3.53
C VAL A 456 -17.66 -27.99 4.21
N ASN A 457 -17.55 -27.96 5.53
CA ASN A 457 -17.63 -26.75 6.34
C ASN A 457 -16.24 -26.14 6.57
N LEU A 458 -16.14 -24.82 6.68
CA LEU A 458 -14.85 -24.14 6.88
C LEU A 458 -14.19 -24.47 8.23
N ASP A 459 -14.94 -24.67 9.32
CA ASP A 459 -14.40 -25.18 10.60
C ASP A 459 -13.65 -26.52 10.48
N THR A 460 -14.15 -27.38 9.60
CA THR A 460 -13.60 -28.70 9.33
C THR A 460 -12.33 -28.62 8.46
N ILE A 461 -12.21 -27.53 7.68
CA ILE A 461 -11.03 -27.25 6.86
C ILE A 461 -9.95 -26.58 7.71
N SER A 462 -10.24 -25.55 8.50
CA SER A 462 -9.24 -24.90 9.37
C SER A 462 -8.62 -25.87 10.38
N ALA A 463 -9.39 -26.82 10.91
CA ALA A 463 -8.88 -27.88 11.79
C ALA A 463 -7.92 -28.88 11.11
N ASN A 464 -7.92 -29.00 9.77
CA ASN A 464 -7.19 -30.04 9.03
C ASN A 464 -6.14 -29.52 8.04
N PHE A 465 -6.00 -28.20 7.88
CA PHE A 465 -5.06 -27.55 6.96
C PHE A 465 -4.21 -26.49 7.68
N ALA A 466 -2.99 -26.26 7.19
CA ALA A 466 -2.08 -25.23 7.65
C ALA A 466 -2.39 -23.87 7.00
N GLU A 467 -1.94 -22.76 7.58
CA GLU A 467 -2.08 -21.45 6.93
C GLU A 467 -1.25 -21.39 5.63
N GLY A 468 -1.88 -20.93 4.54
CA GLY A 468 -1.32 -20.96 3.19
C GLY A 468 -1.58 -22.25 2.40
N ASP A 469 -2.18 -23.28 3.00
CA ASP A 469 -2.51 -24.52 2.27
C ASP A 469 -3.46 -24.26 1.10
N THR A 470 -3.27 -25.02 0.02
CA THR A 470 -4.26 -25.17 -1.05
C THR A 470 -5.21 -26.33 -0.73
N VAL A 471 -6.50 -26.02 -0.61
CA VAL A 471 -7.59 -26.94 -0.28
C VAL A 471 -8.31 -27.31 -1.57
N ASP A 472 -8.04 -28.49 -2.11
CA ASP A 472 -8.54 -28.97 -3.40
C ASP A 472 -9.33 -30.29 -3.29
N LEU A 473 -9.87 -30.77 -4.41
CA LEU A 473 -10.65 -32.02 -4.44
C LEU A 473 -9.82 -33.29 -4.20
N ALA A 474 -8.49 -33.26 -4.33
CA ALA A 474 -7.60 -34.37 -4.00
C ALA A 474 -7.27 -34.41 -2.49
N SER A 475 -6.75 -33.32 -1.95
CA SER A 475 -6.39 -33.18 -0.52
C SER A 475 -7.58 -33.39 0.41
N LEU A 476 -8.78 -32.90 0.04
CA LEU A 476 -10.02 -33.19 0.78
C LEU A 476 -10.40 -34.68 0.81
N LYS A 477 -10.02 -35.48 -0.22
CA LYS A 477 -10.23 -36.94 -0.24
C LYS A 477 -9.16 -37.70 0.52
N GLU A 478 -7.91 -37.23 0.43
CA GLU A 478 -6.77 -37.82 1.12
C GLU A 478 -6.92 -37.68 2.64
N LYS A 479 -7.24 -36.48 3.12
CA LYS A 479 -7.58 -36.19 4.53
C LYS A 479 -8.96 -36.75 4.95
N GLY A 480 -9.66 -37.48 4.08
CA GLY A 480 -10.92 -38.18 4.39
C GLY A 480 -12.14 -37.28 4.62
N LEU A 481 -12.06 -35.98 4.32
CA LEU A 481 -13.09 -34.98 4.60
C LEU A 481 -14.26 -35.03 3.60
N ILE A 482 -14.09 -35.68 2.44
CA ILE A 482 -15.18 -35.99 1.50
C ILE A 482 -15.12 -37.46 1.04
N ASP A 483 -16.28 -37.98 0.62
CA ASP A 483 -16.40 -39.29 -0.04
C ASP A 483 -15.41 -39.37 -1.22
N LYS A 484 -14.64 -40.46 -1.30
CA LYS A 484 -13.68 -40.73 -2.38
C LYS A 484 -14.36 -40.69 -3.77
N LYS A 485 -15.67 -41.01 -3.83
CA LYS A 485 -16.55 -40.95 -5.02
C LYS A 485 -17.19 -39.58 -5.27
N ALA A 486 -16.87 -38.55 -4.48
CA ALA A 486 -17.28 -37.18 -4.76
C ALA A 486 -16.63 -36.67 -6.06
N SER A 487 -17.41 -35.97 -6.88
CA SER A 487 -16.93 -35.27 -8.09
C SER A 487 -16.82 -33.77 -7.89
N ALA A 488 -17.65 -33.22 -7.00
CA ALA A 488 -17.84 -31.79 -6.84
C ALA A 488 -18.10 -31.49 -5.37
N CYS A 489 -17.37 -30.53 -4.81
CA CYS A 489 -17.57 -30.04 -3.45
C CYS A 489 -18.21 -28.65 -3.47
N LYS A 490 -19.13 -28.40 -2.53
CA LYS A 490 -19.59 -27.07 -2.13
C LYS A 490 -19.03 -26.69 -0.75
N ILE A 491 -18.40 -25.53 -0.65
CA ILE A 491 -17.89 -25.03 0.64
C ILE A 491 -19.00 -24.26 1.37
N LEU A 492 -19.16 -24.54 2.67
CA LEU A 492 -20.15 -23.92 3.55
C LEU A 492 -19.48 -23.21 4.73
N ALA A 493 -20.11 -22.14 5.19
CA ALA A 493 -19.70 -21.42 6.39
C ALA A 493 -20.24 -22.11 7.65
N ARG A 494 -19.34 -22.39 8.60
CA ARG A 494 -19.66 -22.83 9.96
C ARG A 494 -18.44 -22.55 10.84
N GLY A 495 -18.70 -22.21 12.11
CA GLY A 495 -17.66 -22.01 13.13
C GLY A 495 -16.82 -20.75 12.88
N THR A 496 -15.51 -20.87 13.10
CA THR A 496 -14.53 -19.80 12.93
C THR A 496 -13.47 -20.22 11.92
N LEU A 497 -13.09 -19.29 11.05
CA LEU A 497 -11.90 -19.40 10.20
C LEU A 497 -10.82 -18.48 10.75
N ASP A 498 -9.61 -18.99 10.91
CA ASP A 498 -8.46 -18.39 11.60
C ASP A 498 -7.17 -18.40 10.75
N LYS A 499 -7.30 -18.83 9.49
CA LYS A 499 -6.20 -19.08 8.55
C LYS A 499 -6.53 -18.52 7.17
N SER A 500 -5.55 -17.89 6.52
CA SER A 500 -5.59 -17.70 5.06
C SER A 500 -5.42 -19.06 4.36
N LEU A 501 -6.33 -19.40 3.44
CA LEU A 501 -6.33 -20.66 2.69
C LEU A 501 -6.70 -20.42 1.23
N THR A 502 -6.08 -21.14 0.30
CA THR A 502 -6.48 -21.13 -1.12
C THR A 502 -7.46 -22.27 -1.37
N VAL A 503 -8.75 -21.98 -1.49
CA VAL A 503 -9.81 -23.00 -1.57
C VAL A 503 -10.31 -23.17 -3.01
N GLU A 504 -10.07 -24.34 -3.60
CA GLU A 504 -10.56 -24.73 -4.92
C GLU A 504 -11.86 -25.56 -4.81
N ALA A 505 -12.99 -25.00 -5.22
CA ALA A 505 -14.26 -25.74 -5.19
C ALA A 505 -15.20 -25.38 -6.35
N THR A 506 -16.21 -26.23 -6.57
CA THR A 506 -17.17 -26.03 -7.67
C THR A 506 -18.24 -24.98 -7.35
N ASP A 507 -18.50 -24.74 -6.06
CA ASP A 507 -19.53 -23.85 -5.55
C ASP A 507 -19.22 -23.46 -4.09
N PHE A 508 -19.72 -22.31 -3.64
CA PHE A 508 -19.49 -21.75 -2.31
C PHE A 508 -20.81 -21.20 -1.74
N SER A 509 -20.99 -21.14 -0.42
CA SER A 509 -22.00 -20.26 0.18
C SER A 509 -21.48 -18.82 0.26
N LEU A 510 -22.38 -17.83 0.26
CA LEU A 510 -21.96 -16.42 0.34
C LEU A 510 -21.17 -16.15 1.63
N PRO A 511 -21.60 -16.59 2.84
CA PRO A 511 -20.81 -16.37 4.05
C PRO A 511 -19.49 -17.14 4.08
N ALA A 512 -19.33 -18.22 3.30
CA ALA A 512 -18.06 -18.92 3.19
C ALA A 512 -17.02 -18.05 2.47
N VAL A 513 -17.42 -17.39 1.39
CA VAL A 513 -16.56 -16.43 0.69
C VAL A 513 -16.25 -15.21 1.54
N LYS A 514 -17.21 -14.73 2.35
CA LYS A 514 -16.96 -13.65 3.31
C LYS A 514 -15.85 -14.03 4.30
N MET A 515 -15.94 -15.20 4.93
CA MET A 515 -14.89 -15.66 5.86
C MET A 515 -13.54 -15.86 5.17
N ILE A 516 -13.48 -16.53 4.02
CA ILE A 516 -12.23 -16.76 3.28
C ILE A 516 -11.57 -15.42 2.89
N ALA A 517 -12.34 -14.46 2.39
CA ALA A 517 -11.81 -13.15 2.00
C ALA A 517 -11.36 -12.31 3.21
N LEU A 518 -12.08 -12.39 4.34
CA LEU A 518 -11.70 -11.70 5.58
C LEU A 518 -10.45 -12.30 6.22
N THR A 519 -10.19 -13.60 6.14
CA THR A 519 -8.88 -14.16 6.56
C THR A 519 -7.78 -14.01 5.50
N GLY A 520 -8.05 -13.29 4.39
CA GLY A 520 -7.07 -13.06 3.32
C GLY A 520 -6.79 -14.28 2.44
N GLY A 521 -7.57 -15.35 2.61
CA GLY A 521 -7.56 -16.54 1.76
C GLY A 521 -8.10 -16.26 0.35
N LYS A 522 -7.81 -17.20 -0.55
CA LYS A 522 -8.11 -17.10 -1.98
C LYS A 522 -9.25 -18.05 -2.35
N VAL A 523 -10.28 -17.52 -3.00
CA VAL A 523 -11.35 -18.34 -3.60
C VAL A 523 -10.97 -18.68 -5.03
N VAL A 524 -11.01 -19.97 -5.37
CA VAL A 524 -10.80 -20.48 -6.74
C VAL A 524 -12.00 -21.32 -7.14
N ARG A 525 -12.62 -20.98 -8.27
CA ARG A 525 -13.85 -21.63 -8.75
C ARG A 525 -13.54 -22.64 -9.85
N ILE A 526 -13.79 -23.91 -9.54
CA ILE A 526 -13.64 -25.01 -10.50
C ILE A 526 -14.82 -24.99 -11.48
N ARG A 527 -14.54 -24.67 -12.75
CA ARG A 527 -15.48 -24.86 -13.86
C ARG A 527 -15.37 -26.32 -14.34
N ARG A 528 -16.51 -26.94 -14.70
CA ARG A 528 -16.49 -28.24 -15.39
C ARG A 528 -16.37 -28.00 -16.88
N ASP A 529 -15.31 -28.56 -17.47
CA ASP A 529 -15.20 -28.76 -18.91
C ASP A 529 -16.36 -29.66 -19.38
N GLN A 530 -17.12 -29.22 -20.39
CA GLN A 530 -18.20 -29.99 -21.03
C GLN A 530 -17.73 -30.43 -22.42
N GLY A 531 -16.76 -31.34 -22.44
CA GLY A 531 -16.27 -32.03 -23.63
C GLY A 531 -17.15 -33.20 -24.06
#